data_AF-A0A932VKA5-F1
#
_entry.id   AF-A0A932VKA5-F1
#
_cell.length_a   1.000
_cell.length_b   1.000
_cell.length_c   1.000
_cell.angle_alpha   90.00
_cell.angle_beta   90.00
_cell.angle_gamma   90.00
#
_symmetry.space_group_name_H-M   'P 1'
#
loop_
_entity.id
_entity.type
_entity.pdbx_description
1 polymer ?
#
loop_
_entity_poly.entity_id
_entity_poly.type
_entity_poly.pdbx_seq_one_letter_code
_entity_poly.pdbx_strand_id
1 'polypeptide(L)'
;MTIPLSFPTIATFTSVINQLLPEPHAGLLAGISFGTKATLSKVLVNDLIKTGTLHIVALSGMNITIVSSVVSLTLLRLVSRRITSLLTIGMIIGFIWFVGISPSVIRAAIMGILSLLAVIFGRQSWPLFAWILAVSSMLLLNPQWIGDLSFQLSALATLGIILFGSSLNRGGAEVDVTFMEASAKPLSLKSFFSIGNWRGALQNAHLPAPPLKAIGENQGASAKNASSEPKQVLAFILSSGLASLKNLLADDLRVTLAAQVFTIPIILLNFHRISLVSPLSNVAIGWTIGPLTIAGWVVAALGTIWLPLGQVVAWMAWVPLQYLLTVVAWTAKIPFASVGF
;
A
#
# COMPACT_ATOMS: atom_id res chain seq x y z
N MET A 1 32.67 22.99 -4.82
CA MET A 1 32.37 21.58 -4.46
C MET A 1 31.71 20.96 -5.67
N THR A 2 32.50 20.32 -6.53
CA THR A 2 32.02 19.74 -7.79
C THR A 2 31.22 18.49 -7.48
N ILE A 3 29.90 18.52 -7.73
CA ILE A 3 29.06 17.32 -7.70
C ILE A 3 29.57 16.42 -8.82
N PRO A 4 30.17 15.24 -8.54
CA PRO A 4 30.49 14.32 -9.60
C PRO A 4 29.16 13.89 -10.24
N LEU A 5 29.05 14.05 -11.56
CA LEU A 5 27.93 13.62 -12.39
C LEU A 5 27.85 12.07 -12.48
N SER A 6 28.20 11.36 -11.41
CA SER A 6 27.91 9.93 -11.26
C SER A 6 26.42 9.79 -10.99
N PHE A 7 25.73 8.91 -11.73
CA PHE A 7 24.35 8.55 -11.45
C PHE A 7 24.17 8.26 -9.95
N PRO A 8 23.14 8.82 -9.29
CA PRO A 8 22.95 8.63 -7.86
C PRO A 8 22.80 7.14 -7.58
N THR A 9 23.57 6.63 -6.63
CA THR A 9 23.51 5.22 -6.21
C THR A 9 22.61 5.08 -4.99
N ILE A 10 22.20 3.85 -4.65
CA ILE A 10 21.51 3.58 -3.38
C ILE A 10 22.31 4.15 -2.20
N ALA A 11 23.65 4.06 -2.22
CA ALA A 11 24.50 4.61 -1.18
C ALA A 11 24.38 6.14 -1.05
N THR A 12 24.30 6.84 -2.19
CA THR A 12 24.06 8.29 -2.22
C THR A 12 22.71 8.63 -1.58
N PHE A 13 21.65 7.91 -1.96
CA PHE A 13 20.30 8.11 -1.41
C PHE A 13 20.21 7.82 0.08
N THR A 14 20.82 6.73 0.54
CA THR A 14 20.89 6.41 1.98
C THR A 14 21.67 7.47 2.75
N SER A 15 22.77 7.99 2.19
CA SER A 15 23.53 9.09 2.81
C SER A 15 22.71 10.37 2.94
N VAL A 16 21.95 10.74 1.90
CA VAL A 16 21.04 11.89 1.95
C VAL A 16 19.98 11.72 3.04
N ILE A 17 19.33 10.56 3.12
CA ILE A 17 18.32 10.29 4.17
C ILE A 17 18.94 10.38 5.58
N ASN A 18 20.14 9.85 5.77
CA ASN A 18 20.85 9.89 7.05
C ASN A 18 21.25 11.31 7.48
N GLN A 19 21.38 12.26 6.55
CA GLN A 19 21.62 13.66 6.87
C GLN A 19 20.33 14.41 7.24
N LEU A 20 19.18 13.96 6.74
CA LEU A 20 17.89 14.66 6.88
C LEU A 20 17.06 14.17 8.08
N LEU A 21 17.29 12.94 8.53
CA LEU A 21 16.55 12.30 9.62
C LEU A 21 17.51 11.71 10.66
N PRO A 22 17.15 11.75 11.96
CA PRO A 22 17.90 11.05 12.99
C PRO A 22 17.67 9.53 12.92
N GLU A 23 18.61 8.75 13.47
CA GLU A 23 18.35 7.33 13.76
C GLU A 23 17.35 7.21 14.93
N PRO A 24 16.39 6.27 14.90
CA PRO A 24 16.23 5.15 13.96
C PRO A 24 15.37 5.46 12.71
N HIS A 25 14.87 6.69 12.55
CA HIS A 25 13.95 7.07 11.47
C HIS A 25 14.61 6.98 10.09
N ALA A 26 15.86 7.42 9.98
CA ALA A 26 16.62 7.36 8.73
C ALA A 26 16.81 5.91 8.25
N GLY A 27 17.33 5.03 9.12
CA GLY A 27 17.51 3.62 8.80
C GLY A 27 16.20 2.91 8.43
N LEU A 28 15.10 3.23 9.13
CA LEU A 28 13.78 2.68 8.81
C LEU A 28 13.27 3.16 7.44
N LEU A 29 13.35 4.45 7.14
CA LEU A 29 12.87 5.01 5.86
C LEU A 29 13.68 4.48 4.67
N ALA A 30 15.01 4.43 4.82
CA ALA A 30 15.91 3.85 3.81
C ALA A 30 15.64 2.34 3.63
N GLY A 31 15.40 1.62 4.73
CA GLY A 31 15.03 0.21 4.70
C GLY A 31 13.69 -0.04 3.96
N ILE A 32 12.65 0.71 4.26
CA ILE A 32 11.33 0.60 3.59
C ILE A 32 11.44 0.92 2.09
N SER A 33 12.27 1.90 1.72
CA SER A 33 12.32 2.41 0.34
C SER A 33 13.29 1.64 -0.56
N PHE A 34 14.46 1.33 -0.03
CA PHE A 34 15.59 0.73 -0.78
C PHE A 34 15.95 -0.68 -0.31
N GLY A 35 15.32 -1.18 0.77
CA GLY A 35 15.52 -2.56 1.23
C GLY A 35 16.86 -2.77 1.94
N THR A 36 17.56 -1.68 2.28
CA THR A 36 18.86 -1.74 2.94
C THR A 36 18.69 -1.98 4.44
N LYS A 37 19.13 -3.14 4.92
CA LYS A 37 19.13 -3.47 6.37
C LYS A 37 20.34 -2.89 7.12
N ALA A 38 21.31 -2.32 6.40
CA ALA A 38 22.64 -1.98 6.92
C ALA A 38 22.64 -0.88 8.00
N THR A 39 21.59 -0.08 8.11
CA THR A 39 21.49 1.07 9.04
C THR A 39 20.58 0.83 10.23
N LEU A 40 19.92 -0.33 10.34
CA LEU A 40 18.98 -0.57 11.44
C LEU A 40 19.69 -0.93 12.75
N SER A 41 19.27 -0.28 13.85
CA SER A 41 19.71 -0.64 15.19
C SER A 41 19.26 -2.07 15.55
N LYS A 42 20.10 -2.81 16.28
CA LYS A 42 19.78 -4.19 16.72
C LYS A 42 18.49 -4.26 17.54
N VAL A 43 18.20 -3.21 18.31
CA VAL A 43 16.97 -3.08 19.10
C VAL A 43 15.75 -3.03 18.19
N LEU A 44 15.77 -2.14 17.18
CA LEU A 44 14.66 -2.02 16.23
C LEU A 44 14.47 -3.32 15.43
N VAL A 45 15.54 -3.95 14.96
CA VAL A 45 15.45 -5.24 14.26
C VAL A 45 14.77 -6.30 15.14
N ASN A 46 15.13 -6.37 16.41
CA ASN A 46 14.52 -7.32 17.34
C ASN A 46 13.04 -7.02 17.60
N ASP A 47 12.65 -5.76 17.70
CA ASP A 47 11.24 -5.37 17.87
C ASP A 47 10.42 -5.65 16.60
N LEU A 48 10.99 -5.43 15.41
CA LEU A 48 10.39 -5.82 14.13
C LEU A 48 10.25 -7.34 13.99
N ILE A 49 11.21 -8.13 14.50
CA ILE A 49 11.10 -9.60 14.55
C ILE A 49 10.00 -10.03 15.51
N LYS A 50 9.98 -9.47 16.73
CA LYS A 50 8.96 -9.79 17.75
C LYS A 50 7.54 -9.50 17.29
N THR A 51 7.37 -8.44 16.51
CA THR A 51 6.08 -8.01 15.96
C THR A 51 5.76 -8.64 14.61
N GLY A 52 6.67 -9.42 14.02
CA GLY A 52 6.51 -10.04 12.71
C GLY A 52 6.50 -9.04 11.54
N THR A 53 6.92 -7.80 11.77
CA THR A 53 6.87 -6.68 10.81
C THR A 53 8.18 -6.47 10.05
N LEU A 54 9.22 -7.28 10.31
CA LEU A 54 10.52 -7.20 9.62
C LEU A 54 10.41 -7.29 8.09
N HIS A 55 9.40 -7.99 7.57
CA HIS A 55 9.15 -8.15 6.13
C HIS A 55 8.88 -6.82 5.40
N ILE A 56 8.52 -5.76 6.13
CA ILE A 56 8.24 -4.42 5.60
C ILE A 56 9.55 -3.68 5.26
N VAL A 57 10.63 -3.98 5.99
CA VAL A 57 11.94 -3.35 5.81
C VAL A 57 12.83 -4.13 4.82
N ALA A 58 12.49 -5.39 4.55
CA ALA A 58 13.00 -6.06 3.36
C ALA A 58 12.23 -5.53 2.14
N LEU A 59 12.90 -5.41 0.99
CA LEU A 59 12.23 -4.90 -0.21
C LEU A 59 11.05 -5.80 -0.58
N SER A 60 9.85 -5.35 -0.27
CA SER A 60 8.63 -6.14 -0.46
C SER A 60 8.10 -5.91 -1.88
N GLY A 61 7.47 -6.93 -2.46
CA GLY A 61 6.83 -6.79 -3.78
C GLY A 61 5.77 -5.69 -3.83
N MET A 62 5.18 -5.36 -2.67
CA MET A 62 4.23 -4.25 -2.52
C MET A 62 4.87 -2.88 -2.79
N ASN A 63 6.13 -2.68 -2.40
CA ASN A 63 6.82 -1.41 -2.64
C ASN A 63 6.95 -1.12 -4.15
N ILE A 64 7.19 -2.16 -4.97
CA ILE A 64 7.24 -2.05 -6.42
C ILE A 64 5.86 -1.74 -7.01
N THR A 65 4.82 -2.43 -6.55
CA THR A 65 3.44 -2.20 -7.01
C THR A 65 2.98 -0.78 -6.67
N ILE A 66 3.31 -0.27 -5.48
CA ILE A 66 2.95 1.09 -5.06
C ILE A 66 3.67 2.11 -5.94
N VAL A 67 4.98 1.99 -6.11
CA VAL A 67 5.75 2.92 -6.96
C VAL A 67 5.25 2.87 -8.41
N SER A 68 5.07 1.69 -8.98
CA SER A 68 4.61 1.53 -10.37
C SER A 68 3.16 1.99 -10.58
N SER A 69 2.27 1.80 -9.60
CA SER A 69 0.88 2.28 -9.68
C SER A 69 0.78 3.80 -9.62
N VAL A 70 1.52 4.46 -8.72
CA VAL A 70 1.58 5.93 -8.66
C VAL A 70 2.07 6.50 -9.99
N VAL A 71 3.17 5.96 -10.50
CA VAL A 71 3.77 6.35 -11.79
C VAL A 71 2.75 6.15 -12.93
N SER A 72 2.15 4.97 -13.01
CA SER A 72 1.13 4.64 -14.02
C SER A 72 -0.07 5.60 -13.96
N LEU A 73 -0.60 5.89 -12.78
CA LEU A 73 -1.72 6.82 -12.60
C LEU A 73 -1.37 8.26 -13.02
N THR A 74 -0.14 8.72 -12.74
CA THR A 74 0.33 10.03 -13.23
C THR A 74 0.53 10.07 -14.75
N LEU A 75 1.07 9.00 -15.34
CA LEU A 75 1.31 8.90 -16.78
C LEU A 75 0.02 8.76 -17.59
N LEU A 76 -0.99 8.07 -17.06
CA LEU A 76 -2.31 7.94 -17.70
C LEU A 76 -3.02 9.29 -17.86
N ARG A 77 -2.64 10.31 -17.09
CA ARG A 77 -3.14 11.69 -17.26
C ARG A 77 -2.52 12.41 -18.46
N LEU A 78 -1.37 11.94 -18.94
CA LEU A 78 -0.57 12.62 -19.97
C LEU A 78 -0.58 11.88 -21.30
N VAL A 79 -0.76 10.54 -21.31
CA VAL A 79 -0.57 9.72 -22.51
C VAL A 79 -1.60 8.58 -22.61
N SER A 80 -1.78 8.04 -23.81
CA SER A 80 -2.67 6.90 -24.09
C SER A 80 -2.32 5.64 -23.28
N ARG A 81 -3.34 4.79 -23.05
CA ARG A 81 -3.27 3.58 -22.20
C ARG A 81 -2.14 2.62 -22.58
N ARG A 82 -1.85 2.47 -23.89
CA ARG A 82 -0.78 1.59 -24.39
C ARG A 82 0.61 2.13 -24.08
N ILE A 83 0.83 3.43 -24.28
CA ILE A 83 2.12 4.06 -24.03
C ILE A 83 2.40 4.09 -22.53
N THR A 84 1.39 4.35 -21.71
CA THR A 84 1.54 4.30 -20.25
C THR A 84 1.95 2.90 -19.76
N SER A 85 1.33 1.84 -20.27
CA SER A 85 1.75 0.47 -19.93
C SER A 85 3.20 0.19 -20.34
N LEU A 86 3.63 0.60 -21.53
CA LEU A 86 5.01 0.42 -21.99
C LEU A 86 6.02 1.21 -21.14
N LEU A 87 5.71 2.47 -20.82
CA LEU A 87 6.55 3.30 -19.95
C LEU A 87 6.64 2.71 -18.53
N THR A 88 5.53 2.18 -18.01
CA THR A 88 5.51 1.52 -16.69
C THR A 88 6.36 0.24 -16.69
N ILE A 89 6.33 -0.55 -17.76
CA ILE A 89 7.21 -1.73 -17.91
C ILE A 89 8.68 -1.30 -17.91
N GLY A 90 9.03 -0.26 -18.70
CA GLY A 90 10.39 0.29 -18.72
C GLY A 90 10.84 0.77 -17.34
N MET A 91 9.96 1.44 -16.59
CA MET A 91 10.21 1.89 -15.22
C MET A 91 10.41 0.73 -14.25
N ILE A 92 9.60 -0.34 -14.33
CA ILE A 92 9.77 -1.53 -13.48
C ILE A 92 11.15 -2.14 -13.73
N ILE A 93 11.56 -2.29 -14.99
CA ILE A 93 12.89 -2.83 -15.34
C ILE A 93 14.00 -1.94 -14.81
N GLY A 94 13.90 -0.62 -15.02
CA GLY A 94 14.86 0.35 -14.48
C GLY A 94 14.94 0.33 -12.95
N PHE A 95 13.81 0.15 -12.27
CA PHE A 95 13.74 0.04 -10.82
C PHE A 95 14.46 -1.22 -10.31
N ILE A 96 14.26 -2.38 -10.93
CA ILE A 96 14.95 -3.63 -10.55
C ILE A 96 16.46 -3.45 -10.67
N TRP A 97 16.90 -2.82 -11.76
CA TRP A 97 18.32 -2.55 -11.98
C TRP A 97 18.90 -1.60 -10.93
N PHE A 98 18.12 -0.59 -10.54
CA PHE A 98 18.54 0.39 -9.54
C PHE A 98 18.59 -0.18 -8.12
N VAL A 99 17.56 -0.91 -7.71
CA VAL A 99 17.38 -1.37 -6.32
C VAL A 99 18.12 -2.67 -6.03
N GLY A 100 18.29 -3.51 -7.04
CA GLY A 100 18.97 -4.79 -6.93
C GLY A 100 18.05 -5.98 -7.17
N ILE A 101 18.69 -7.06 -7.59
CA ILE A 101 18.04 -8.30 -7.97
C ILE A 101 17.79 -9.12 -6.69
N SER A 102 16.53 -9.20 -6.27
CA SER A 102 16.11 -10.14 -5.22
C SER A 102 14.94 -11.00 -5.72
N PRO A 103 14.77 -12.25 -5.22
CA PRO A 103 13.72 -13.13 -5.70
C PRO A 103 12.31 -12.51 -5.53
N SER A 104 12.06 -11.82 -4.42
CA SER A 104 10.77 -11.17 -4.15
C SER A 104 10.47 -10.02 -5.14
N VAL A 105 11.52 -9.29 -5.55
CA VAL A 105 11.47 -8.19 -6.52
C VAL A 105 11.15 -8.70 -7.93
N ILE A 106 11.90 -9.71 -8.39
CA ILE A 106 11.73 -10.30 -9.72
C ILE A 106 10.31 -10.85 -9.89
N ARG A 107 9.81 -11.56 -8.88
CA ARG A 107 8.45 -12.10 -8.91
C ARG A 107 7.39 -11.00 -9.06
N ALA A 108 7.49 -9.94 -8.24
CA ALA A 108 6.57 -8.82 -8.31
C ALA A 108 6.63 -8.13 -9.68
N ALA A 109 7.83 -7.98 -10.25
CA ALA A 109 8.02 -7.44 -11.58
C ALA A 109 7.38 -8.31 -12.67
N ILE A 110 7.60 -9.63 -12.65
CA ILE A 110 6.98 -10.54 -13.63
C ILE A 110 5.45 -10.45 -13.54
N MET A 111 4.87 -10.53 -12.34
CA MET A 111 3.43 -10.42 -12.17
C MET A 111 2.88 -9.05 -12.62
N GLY A 112 3.60 -7.96 -12.33
CA GLY A 112 3.24 -6.61 -12.76
C GLY A 112 3.29 -6.45 -14.29
N ILE A 113 4.35 -6.96 -14.93
CA ILE A 113 4.50 -6.94 -16.39
C ILE A 113 3.39 -7.78 -17.04
N LEU A 114 3.11 -8.98 -16.52
CA LEU A 114 2.02 -9.83 -17.03
C LEU A 114 0.65 -9.14 -16.92
N SER A 115 0.40 -8.43 -15.82
CA SER A 115 -0.82 -7.64 -15.63
C SER A 115 -0.91 -6.49 -16.65
N LEU A 116 0.18 -5.75 -16.87
CA LEU A 116 0.23 -4.66 -17.86
C LEU A 116 0.08 -5.18 -19.30
N LEU A 117 0.66 -6.33 -19.62
CA LEU A 117 0.45 -6.99 -20.92
C LEU A 117 -1.01 -7.40 -21.09
N ALA A 118 -1.66 -7.95 -20.06
CA ALA A 118 -3.08 -8.28 -20.11
C ALA A 118 -3.93 -7.03 -20.44
N VAL A 119 -3.58 -5.87 -19.86
CA VAL A 119 -4.22 -4.58 -20.20
C VAL A 119 -3.96 -4.17 -21.66
N ILE A 120 -2.75 -4.34 -22.19
CA ILE A 120 -2.41 -4.00 -23.59
C ILE A 120 -3.22 -4.86 -24.57
N PHE A 121 -3.38 -6.15 -24.27
CA PHE A 121 -4.13 -7.11 -25.09
C PHE A 121 -5.64 -7.14 -24.81
N GLY A 122 -6.13 -6.33 -23.86
CA GLY A 122 -7.55 -6.28 -23.50
C GLY A 122 -8.08 -7.59 -22.87
N ARG A 123 -7.23 -8.38 -22.23
CA ARG A 123 -7.59 -9.66 -21.59
C ARG A 123 -7.67 -9.51 -20.07
N GLN A 124 -8.57 -10.28 -19.44
CA GLN A 124 -8.61 -10.41 -17.98
C GLN A 124 -7.38 -11.21 -17.51
N SER A 125 -6.61 -10.67 -16.57
CA SER A 125 -5.49 -11.38 -15.95
C SER A 125 -5.99 -12.29 -14.84
N TRP A 126 -5.78 -13.59 -14.97
CA TRP A 126 -6.08 -14.57 -13.92
C TRP A 126 -4.91 -14.58 -12.92
N PRO A 127 -5.07 -14.09 -11.67
CA PRO A 127 -3.94 -13.87 -10.77
C PRO A 127 -3.17 -15.14 -10.44
N LEU A 128 -3.87 -16.28 -10.33
CA LEU A 128 -3.26 -17.58 -10.09
C LEU A 128 -2.37 -18.02 -11.27
N PHE A 129 -2.82 -17.80 -12.51
CA PHE A 129 -2.02 -18.13 -13.69
C PHE A 129 -0.76 -17.25 -13.77
N ALA A 130 -0.89 -15.96 -13.47
CA ALA A 130 0.26 -15.06 -13.38
C ALA A 130 1.25 -15.50 -12.30
N TRP A 131 0.77 -15.99 -11.15
CA TRP A 131 1.62 -16.53 -10.10
C TRP A 131 2.33 -17.82 -10.52
N ILE A 132 1.62 -18.78 -11.13
CA ILE A 132 2.20 -20.03 -11.65
C ILE A 132 3.29 -19.70 -12.66
N LEU A 133 2.97 -18.85 -13.65
CA LEU A 133 3.92 -18.46 -14.69
C LEU A 133 5.14 -17.77 -14.08
N ALA A 134 4.95 -16.84 -13.13
CA ALA A 134 6.07 -16.17 -12.46
C ALA A 134 6.96 -17.16 -11.70
N VAL A 135 6.39 -18.04 -10.87
CA VAL A 135 7.15 -19.04 -10.09
C VAL A 135 7.88 -20.01 -11.03
N SER A 136 7.20 -20.51 -12.07
CA SER A 136 7.80 -21.41 -13.05
C SER A 136 8.94 -20.73 -13.82
N SER A 137 8.74 -19.53 -14.36
CA SER A 137 9.79 -18.78 -15.06
C SER A 137 10.98 -18.49 -14.16
N MET A 138 10.76 -18.16 -12.90
CA MET A 138 11.83 -17.92 -11.94
C MET A 138 12.66 -19.18 -11.65
N LEU A 139 12.00 -20.31 -11.39
CA LEU A 139 12.69 -21.58 -11.10
C LEU A 139 13.39 -22.16 -12.34
N LEU A 140 12.88 -21.90 -13.55
CA LEU A 140 13.56 -22.26 -14.79
C LEU A 140 14.86 -21.48 -15.01
N LEU A 141 14.89 -20.21 -14.62
CA LEU A 141 16.08 -19.36 -14.74
C LEU A 141 17.12 -19.67 -13.66
N ASN A 142 16.68 -19.90 -12.42
CA ASN A 142 17.57 -20.27 -11.34
C ASN A 142 16.88 -21.25 -10.37
N PRO A 143 17.18 -22.56 -10.48
CA PRO A 143 16.63 -23.57 -9.58
C PRO A 143 17.02 -23.36 -8.11
N GLN A 144 18.13 -22.66 -7.83
CA GLN A 144 18.61 -22.45 -6.45
C GLN A 144 17.68 -21.56 -5.63
N TRP A 145 16.85 -20.73 -6.27
CA TRP A 145 15.88 -19.87 -5.57
C TRP A 145 14.83 -20.64 -4.78
N ILE A 146 14.66 -21.95 -5.04
CA ILE A 146 13.79 -22.79 -4.21
C ILE A 146 14.25 -22.84 -2.75
N GLY A 147 15.56 -22.70 -2.49
CA GLY A 147 16.14 -22.67 -1.15
C GLY A 147 16.14 -21.27 -0.51
N ASP A 148 15.86 -20.21 -1.28
CA ASP A 148 15.88 -18.85 -0.77
C ASP A 148 14.64 -18.53 0.05
N LEU A 149 14.85 -18.18 1.31
CA LEU A 149 13.77 -17.84 2.24
C LEU A 149 12.91 -16.66 1.73
N SER A 150 13.53 -15.67 1.09
CA SER A 150 12.82 -14.51 0.52
C SER A 150 11.92 -14.89 -0.67
N PHE A 151 12.32 -15.90 -1.44
CA PHE A 151 11.49 -16.45 -2.52
C PHE A 151 10.29 -17.20 -1.94
N GLN A 152 10.56 -18.15 -1.05
CA GLN A 152 9.56 -19.02 -0.43
C GLN A 152 8.47 -18.21 0.30
N LEU A 153 8.88 -17.30 1.21
CA LEU A 153 7.95 -16.48 1.99
C LEU A 153 7.10 -15.58 1.08
N SER A 154 7.71 -15.00 0.05
CA SER A 154 7.01 -14.14 -0.90
C SER A 154 6.00 -14.96 -1.70
N ALA A 155 6.44 -16.03 -2.37
CA ALA A 155 5.60 -16.88 -3.21
C ALA A 155 4.39 -17.45 -2.45
N LEU A 156 4.61 -17.97 -1.24
CA LEU A 156 3.57 -18.52 -0.38
C LEU A 156 2.63 -17.45 0.17
N ALA A 157 3.13 -16.29 0.60
CA ALA A 157 2.27 -15.18 1.03
C ALA A 157 1.31 -14.76 -0.10
N THR A 158 1.82 -14.60 -1.33
CA THR A 158 0.98 -14.21 -2.46
C THR A 158 0.00 -15.31 -2.88
N LEU A 159 0.39 -16.59 -2.77
CA LEU A 159 -0.55 -17.69 -2.99
C LEU A 159 -1.69 -17.65 -1.96
N GLY A 160 -1.37 -17.48 -0.67
CA GLY A 160 -2.35 -17.33 0.39
C GLY A 160 -3.32 -16.17 0.14
N ILE A 161 -2.80 -15.01 -0.26
CA ILE A 161 -3.62 -13.83 -0.61
C ILE A 161 -4.51 -14.11 -1.82
N ILE A 162 -4.01 -14.76 -2.87
CA ILE A 162 -4.82 -15.08 -4.06
C ILE A 162 -5.97 -16.03 -3.70
N LEU A 163 -5.70 -17.05 -2.88
CA LEU A 163 -6.67 -18.09 -2.53
C LEU A 163 -7.69 -17.64 -1.47
N PHE A 164 -7.26 -16.87 -0.46
CA PHE A 164 -8.08 -16.53 0.71
C PHE A 164 -8.31 -15.03 0.89
N GLY A 165 -7.47 -14.18 0.30
CA GLY A 165 -7.67 -12.72 0.32
C GLY A 165 -8.77 -12.25 -0.63
N SER A 166 -9.16 -13.07 -1.61
CA SER A 166 -10.15 -12.76 -2.64
C SER A 166 -11.61 -12.97 -2.19
N SER A 167 -11.95 -12.57 -0.96
CA SER A 167 -13.36 -12.21 -0.65
C SER A 167 -13.68 -10.75 -1.06
N LEU A 168 -12.73 -10.05 -1.69
CA LEU A 168 -12.97 -8.86 -2.50
C LEU A 168 -13.82 -9.23 -3.72
N ASN A 169 -15.13 -9.30 -3.50
CA ASN A 169 -16.22 -9.31 -4.47
C ASN A 169 -16.05 -10.21 -5.71
N ARG A 170 -16.84 -11.30 -5.74
CA ARG A 170 -17.39 -11.91 -6.97
C ARG A 170 -18.37 -10.95 -7.72
N GLY A 171 -18.07 -9.66 -7.71
CA GLY A 171 -18.80 -8.57 -8.36
C GLY A 171 -17.87 -7.37 -8.45
N GLY A 172 -17.02 -7.32 -9.47
CA GLY A 172 -16.18 -6.15 -9.75
C GLY A 172 -14.76 -6.22 -9.17
N ALA A 173 -13.95 -7.14 -9.68
CA ALA A 173 -12.54 -6.82 -9.95
C ALA A 173 -12.43 -6.27 -11.38
N GLU A 174 -13.26 -5.26 -11.69
CA GLU A 174 -12.69 -4.10 -12.32
C GLU A 174 -11.66 -3.60 -11.32
N VAL A 175 -10.38 -3.68 -11.68
CA VAL A 175 -9.45 -2.61 -11.31
C VAL A 175 -10.27 -1.34 -11.48
N ASP A 176 -10.51 -0.58 -10.41
CA ASP A 176 -11.38 0.59 -10.40
C ASP A 176 -10.85 1.64 -11.39
N VAL A 177 -11.15 1.40 -12.67
CA VAL A 177 -11.06 2.34 -13.78
C VAL A 177 -12.26 3.30 -13.67
N THR A 178 -13.20 3.04 -12.77
CA THR A 178 -14.38 3.88 -12.51
C THR A 178 -13.99 5.15 -11.72
N PHE A 179 -12.99 5.09 -10.85
CA PHE A 179 -12.28 6.29 -10.35
C PHE A 179 -11.54 7.05 -11.47
N MET A 180 -11.15 6.38 -12.56
CA MET A 180 -10.57 7.04 -13.74
C MET A 180 -11.63 7.62 -14.70
N GLU A 181 -12.79 7.00 -14.85
CA GLU A 181 -13.92 7.54 -15.63
C GLU A 181 -14.55 8.75 -14.94
N ALA A 182 -14.62 8.77 -13.61
CA ALA A 182 -15.02 9.96 -12.86
C ALA A 182 -14.00 11.11 -12.96
N SER A 183 -12.73 10.80 -13.23
CA SER A 183 -11.65 11.78 -13.42
C SER A 183 -11.56 12.31 -14.87
N ALA A 184 -12.28 11.71 -15.81
CA ALA A 184 -12.31 12.11 -17.22
C ALA A 184 -13.32 13.24 -17.53
N LYS A 185 -14.11 13.69 -16.54
CA LYS A 185 -14.73 15.02 -16.63
C LYS A 185 -13.74 16.04 -16.07
N PRO A 186 -13.46 17.14 -16.80
CA PRO A 186 -12.62 18.19 -16.26
C PRO A 186 -13.24 18.65 -14.94
N LEU A 187 -12.52 18.49 -13.82
CA LEU A 187 -12.85 19.15 -12.57
C LEU A 187 -12.65 20.65 -12.79
N SER A 188 -13.66 21.28 -13.38
CA SER A 188 -13.83 22.72 -13.34
C SER A 188 -13.91 23.13 -11.87
N LEU A 189 -13.11 24.10 -11.45
CA LEU A 189 -13.17 24.72 -10.12
C LEU A 189 -14.59 25.15 -9.70
N LYS A 190 -15.53 25.28 -10.65
CA LYS A 190 -16.95 25.53 -10.36
C LYS A 190 -17.69 24.33 -9.74
N SER A 191 -17.29 23.07 -9.97
CA SER A 191 -17.90 21.89 -9.34
C SER A 191 -17.44 21.64 -7.91
N PHE A 192 -16.24 22.12 -7.55
CA PHE A 192 -15.76 22.09 -6.17
C PHE A 192 -16.51 23.10 -5.27
N PHE A 193 -16.94 24.24 -5.83
CA PHE A 193 -17.78 25.22 -5.12
C PHE A 193 -19.29 24.99 -5.26
N SER A 194 -19.75 24.06 -6.12
CA SER A 194 -21.17 23.66 -6.20
C SER A 194 -21.55 22.56 -5.20
N ILE A 195 -20.73 22.29 -4.17
CA ILE A 195 -21.04 21.50 -2.95
C ILE A 195 -22.15 22.21 -2.11
N GLY A 196 -23.02 23.00 -2.74
CA GLY A 196 -24.23 23.56 -2.16
C GLY A 196 -25.51 22.78 -2.51
N ASN A 197 -25.47 21.82 -3.44
CA ASN A 197 -26.67 21.13 -3.92
C ASN A 197 -26.77 19.65 -3.49
N TRP A 198 -26.50 19.40 -2.21
CA TRP A 198 -26.58 18.07 -1.58
C TRP A 198 -27.97 17.42 -1.69
N ARG A 199 -29.03 18.22 -1.88
CA ARG A 199 -30.41 17.74 -2.05
C ARG A 199 -30.63 16.97 -3.36
N GLY A 200 -30.00 17.37 -4.45
CA GLY A 200 -30.10 16.67 -5.74
C GLY A 200 -29.36 15.34 -5.77
N ALA A 201 -28.29 15.20 -4.97
CA ALA A 201 -27.52 13.96 -4.86
C ALA A 201 -28.30 12.86 -4.12
N LEU A 202 -29.13 13.23 -3.13
CA LEU A 202 -30.00 12.30 -2.41
C LEU A 202 -31.16 11.77 -3.27
N GLN A 203 -31.65 12.56 -4.22
CA GLN A 203 -32.78 12.20 -5.08
C GLN A 203 -32.40 11.22 -6.20
N ASN A 204 -31.14 11.24 -6.64
CA ASN A 204 -30.64 10.37 -7.72
C ASN A 204 -30.04 9.05 -7.21
N ALA A 205 -29.76 8.93 -5.90
CA ALA A 205 -29.39 7.67 -5.30
C ALA A 205 -30.62 6.76 -5.24
N HIS A 206 -30.73 5.84 -6.21
CA HIS A 206 -31.71 4.77 -6.24
C HIS A 206 -31.49 3.80 -5.05
N LEU A 207 -31.92 4.23 -3.86
CA LEU A 207 -32.12 3.37 -2.69
C LEU A 207 -33.63 3.26 -2.47
N PRO A 208 -34.16 2.06 -2.14
CA PRO A 208 -35.59 1.88 -1.93
C PRO A 208 -36.04 2.79 -0.79
N ALA A 209 -36.95 3.71 -1.10
CA ALA A 209 -37.53 4.61 -0.11
C ALA A 209 -38.16 3.77 1.03
N PRO A 210 -37.96 4.14 2.30
CA PRO A 210 -38.70 3.51 3.39
C PRO A 210 -40.21 3.75 3.15
N PRO A 211 -41.08 2.79 3.53
CA PRO A 211 -42.49 2.91 3.23
C PRO A 211 -43.06 4.12 3.98
N LEU A 212 -43.39 5.17 3.21
CA LEU A 212 -44.22 6.27 3.67
C LEU A 212 -45.64 5.74 3.87
N LYS A 213 -45.87 5.05 5.00
CA LYS A 213 -47.23 4.88 5.52
C LYS A 213 -47.66 6.21 6.14
N ALA A 214 -48.56 6.87 5.41
CA ALA A 214 -49.58 7.79 5.90
C ALA A 214 -49.08 8.95 6.79
N ILE A 215 -48.69 10.05 6.15
CA ILE A 215 -49.02 11.38 6.70
C ILE A 215 -49.93 12.02 5.67
N GLY A 216 -51.21 11.87 5.93
CA GLY A 216 -52.27 12.54 5.19
C GLY A 216 -52.11 14.05 5.29
N GLU A 217 -52.70 14.69 4.29
CA GLU A 217 -53.14 16.08 4.26
C GLU A 217 -53.32 16.69 5.65
N ASN A 218 -52.46 17.63 6.02
CA ASN A 218 -52.92 18.87 6.59
C ASN A 218 -51.83 19.93 6.54
N GLN A 219 -52.17 21.03 5.89
CA GLN A 219 -51.44 22.28 5.90
C GLN A 219 -51.39 22.82 7.34
N GLY A 220 -50.21 23.30 7.77
CA GLY A 220 -50.04 24.06 9.01
C GLY A 220 -49.30 23.34 10.13
N ALA A 221 -47.97 23.20 10.03
CA ALA A 221 -47.12 22.95 11.19
C ALA A 221 -45.71 23.54 11.00
N SER A 222 -45.56 24.76 11.51
CA SER A 222 -44.41 25.25 12.30
C SER A 222 -42.98 24.87 11.87
N ALA A 223 -42.21 25.91 11.54
CA ALA A 223 -40.75 25.94 11.40
C ALA A 223 -39.98 25.55 12.70
N LYS A 224 -40.13 24.31 13.18
CA LYS A 224 -39.38 23.75 14.32
C LYS A 224 -38.52 22.52 14.01
N ASN A 225 -38.56 21.99 12.78
CA ASN A 225 -37.80 20.79 12.40
C ASN A 225 -36.53 21.04 11.57
N ALA A 226 -36.14 22.29 11.32
CA ALA A 226 -34.92 22.61 10.55
C ALA A 226 -33.61 22.45 11.36
N SER A 227 -33.68 22.25 12.69
CA SER A 227 -32.51 22.15 13.56
C SER A 227 -31.93 20.73 13.70
N SER A 228 -32.54 19.72 13.09
CA SER A 228 -32.11 18.31 13.15
C SER A 228 -31.27 17.86 11.94
N GLU A 229 -31.28 18.61 10.83
CA GLU A 229 -30.53 18.27 9.61
C GLU A 229 -29.00 18.15 9.81
N PRO A 230 -28.30 19.05 10.56
CA PRO A 230 -26.84 18.94 10.73
C PRO A 230 -26.43 17.70 11.53
N LYS A 231 -27.23 17.33 12.54
CA LYS A 231 -26.96 16.16 13.39
C LYS A 231 -27.17 14.85 12.64
N GLN A 232 -28.16 14.79 11.74
CA GLN A 232 -28.41 13.62 10.90
C GLN A 232 -27.32 13.44 9.84
N VAL A 233 -26.85 14.53 9.22
CA VAL A 233 -25.72 14.49 8.28
C VAL A 233 -24.42 14.09 8.98
N LEU A 234 -24.13 14.64 10.16
CA LEU A 234 -22.95 14.26 10.95
C LEU A 234 -23.03 12.78 11.40
N ALA A 235 -24.20 12.32 11.84
CA ALA A 235 -24.42 10.92 12.19
C ALA A 235 -24.28 9.98 10.98
N PHE A 236 -24.75 10.41 9.79
CA PHE A 236 -24.57 9.66 8.55
C PHE A 236 -23.10 9.58 8.14
N ILE A 237 -22.36 10.70 8.13
CA ILE A 237 -20.93 10.74 7.81
C ILE A 237 -20.13 9.88 8.81
N LEU A 238 -20.46 9.96 10.10
CA LEU A 238 -19.84 9.11 11.13
C LEU A 238 -20.15 7.63 10.90
N SER A 239 -21.41 7.27 10.63
CA SER A 239 -21.81 5.87 10.42
C SER A 239 -21.22 5.26 9.15
N SER A 240 -21.15 6.03 8.06
CA SER A 240 -20.58 5.61 6.78
C SER A 240 -19.06 5.54 6.84
N GLY A 241 -18.41 6.53 7.48
CA GLY A 241 -16.98 6.50 7.78
C GLY A 241 -16.58 5.32 8.67
N LEU A 242 -17.35 5.05 9.73
CA LEU A 242 -17.10 3.92 10.64
C LEU A 242 -17.30 2.57 9.95
N ALA A 243 -18.32 2.44 9.09
CA ALA A 243 -18.54 1.24 8.29
C ALA A 243 -17.42 1.02 7.26
N SER A 244 -16.96 2.08 6.58
CA SER A 244 -15.83 2.03 5.66
C SER A 244 -14.54 1.64 6.37
N LEU A 245 -14.25 2.24 7.53
CA LEU A 245 -13.11 1.89 8.36
C LEU A 245 -13.15 0.42 8.81
N LYS A 246 -14.32 -0.06 9.25
CA LYS A 246 -14.49 -1.47 9.64
C LYS A 246 -14.19 -2.42 8.47
N ASN A 247 -14.63 -2.09 7.27
CA ASN A 247 -14.38 -2.93 6.08
C ASN A 247 -12.88 -2.93 5.73
N LEU A 248 -12.22 -1.76 5.72
CA LEU A 248 -10.78 -1.65 5.47
C LEU A 248 -9.95 -2.48 6.47
N LEU A 249 -10.26 -2.35 7.76
CA LEU A 249 -9.56 -3.11 8.81
C LEU A 249 -9.79 -4.62 8.69
N ALA A 250 -11.02 -5.03 8.35
CA ALA A 250 -11.35 -6.43 8.15
C ALA A 250 -10.62 -7.02 6.94
N ASP A 251 -10.47 -6.25 5.86
CA ASP A 251 -9.77 -6.68 4.65
C ASP A 251 -8.25 -6.78 4.87
N ASP A 252 -7.63 -5.80 5.54
CA ASP A 252 -6.20 -5.87 5.91
C ASP A 252 -5.91 -7.07 6.83
N LEU A 253 -6.81 -7.35 7.78
CA LEU A 253 -6.69 -8.50 8.66
C LEU A 253 -6.81 -9.82 7.88
N ARG A 254 -7.77 -9.92 6.95
CA ARG A 254 -7.94 -11.10 6.10
C ARG A 254 -6.73 -11.36 5.23
N VAL A 255 -6.20 -10.32 4.57
CA VAL A 255 -4.99 -10.41 3.73
C VAL A 255 -3.81 -10.88 4.56
N THR A 256 -3.66 -10.33 5.77
CA THR A 256 -2.56 -10.71 6.68
C THR A 256 -2.68 -12.16 7.16
N LEU A 257 -3.86 -12.58 7.60
CA LEU A 257 -4.10 -13.96 8.03
C LEU A 257 -3.94 -14.95 6.87
N ALA A 258 -4.44 -14.60 5.68
CA ALA A 258 -4.30 -15.40 4.47
C ALA A 258 -2.83 -15.63 4.10
N ALA A 259 -2.01 -14.58 4.16
CA ALA A 259 -0.57 -14.72 3.95
C ALA A 259 0.08 -15.60 5.05
N GLN A 260 -0.28 -15.37 6.31
CA GLN A 260 0.30 -16.08 7.45
C GLN A 260 0.03 -17.59 7.45
N VAL A 261 -1.17 -18.03 7.06
CA VAL A 261 -1.50 -19.46 6.96
C VAL A 261 -0.47 -20.21 6.10
N PHE A 262 0.01 -19.57 5.04
CA PHE A 262 0.98 -20.17 4.12
C PHE A 262 2.44 -19.91 4.52
N THR A 263 2.74 -18.81 5.21
CA THR A 263 4.12 -18.48 5.60
C THR A 263 4.53 -19.04 6.97
N ILE A 264 3.60 -19.27 7.89
CA ILE A 264 3.88 -19.78 9.25
C ILE A 264 4.73 -21.05 9.24
N PRO A 265 4.44 -22.08 8.40
CA PRO A 265 5.25 -23.30 8.39
C PRO A 265 6.73 -23.01 8.08
N ILE A 266 6.99 -22.13 7.11
CA ILE A 266 8.36 -21.76 6.74
C ILE A 266 9.02 -20.90 7.81
N ILE A 267 8.28 -19.94 8.39
CA ILE A 267 8.78 -19.10 9.48
C ILE A 267 9.15 -19.95 10.69
N LEU A 268 8.31 -20.93 11.04
CA LEU A 268 8.54 -21.87 12.13
C LEU A 268 9.82 -22.69 11.92
N LEU A 269 10.00 -23.25 10.74
CA LEU A 269 11.15 -24.10 10.42
C LEU A 269 12.47 -23.33 10.36
N ASN A 270 12.45 -22.03 10.06
CA ASN A 270 13.67 -21.23 9.88
C ASN A 270 14.01 -20.33 11.07
N PHE A 271 13.01 -19.77 11.73
CA PHE A 271 13.20 -18.77 12.80
C PHE A 271 12.85 -19.29 14.18
N HIS A 272 12.24 -20.47 14.29
CA HIS A 272 11.80 -21.09 15.55
C HIS A 272 11.00 -20.13 16.46
N ARG A 273 10.25 -19.21 15.84
CA ARG A 273 9.48 -18.15 16.53
C ARG A 273 8.18 -17.88 15.81
N ILE A 274 7.11 -17.65 16.57
CA ILE A 274 5.85 -17.13 16.04
C ILE A 274 5.53 -15.82 16.74
N SER A 275 5.25 -14.78 15.96
CA SER A 275 4.69 -13.52 16.47
C SER A 275 3.17 -13.58 16.49
N LEU A 276 2.59 -13.67 17.68
CA LEU A 276 1.13 -13.69 17.88
C LEU A 276 0.51 -12.31 17.65
N VAL A 277 1.28 -11.25 17.86
CA VAL A 277 0.86 -9.86 17.66
C VAL A 277 1.03 -9.38 16.22
N SER A 278 1.49 -10.24 15.31
CA SER A 278 1.74 -9.87 13.92
C SER A 278 0.50 -9.39 13.16
N PRO A 279 -0.68 -10.06 13.23
CA PRO A 279 -1.89 -9.54 12.59
C PRO A 279 -2.25 -8.13 13.06
N LEU A 280 -2.20 -7.91 14.38
CA LEU A 280 -2.50 -6.62 14.98
C LEU A 280 -1.50 -5.55 14.53
N SER A 281 -0.21 -5.87 14.55
CA SER A 281 0.85 -4.94 14.17
C SER A 281 0.76 -4.55 12.70
N ASN A 282 0.48 -5.51 11.81
CA ASN A 282 0.35 -5.28 10.37
C ASN A 282 -0.85 -4.40 10.03
N VAL A 283 -2.02 -4.65 10.63
CA VAL A 283 -3.20 -3.79 10.45
C VAL A 283 -2.94 -2.38 10.98
N ALA A 284 -2.29 -2.27 12.14
CA ALA A 284 -2.02 -0.98 12.76
C ALA A 284 -1.06 -0.11 11.95
N ILE A 285 -0.06 -0.70 11.29
CA ILE A 285 0.96 0.04 10.51
C ILE A 285 0.72 0.05 9.00
N GLY A 286 -0.18 -0.79 8.48
CA GLY A 286 -0.37 -0.99 7.04
C GLY A 286 -0.58 0.29 6.25
N TRP A 287 -1.38 1.21 6.79
CA TRP A 287 -1.65 2.52 6.18
C TRP A 287 -0.42 3.42 6.05
N THR A 288 0.63 3.18 6.84
CA THR A 288 1.88 3.98 6.77
C THR A 288 2.82 3.52 5.67
N ILE A 289 2.75 2.25 5.25
CA ILE A 289 3.80 1.66 4.40
C ILE A 289 3.85 2.33 3.03
N GLY A 290 2.70 2.48 2.36
CA GLY A 290 2.64 3.14 1.06
C GLY A 290 3.13 4.59 1.07
N PRO A 291 2.61 5.47 1.96
CA PRO A 291 3.11 6.82 2.13
C PRO A 291 4.62 6.88 2.41
N LEU A 292 5.14 5.99 3.27
CA LEU A 292 6.57 5.95 3.61
C LEU A 292 7.44 5.48 2.46
N THR A 293 7.01 4.49 1.69
CA THR A 293 7.71 4.06 0.47
C THR A 293 7.85 5.23 -0.49
N ILE A 294 6.76 5.95 -0.78
CA ILE A 294 6.80 7.10 -1.70
C ILE A 294 7.68 8.21 -1.12
N ALA A 295 7.48 8.55 0.15
CA ALA A 295 8.22 9.62 0.81
C ALA A 295 9.73 9.36 0.79
N GLY A 296 10.20 8.14 1.02
CA GLY A 296 11.63 7.86 1.00
C GLY A 296 12.28 8.03 -0.37
N TRP A 297 11.59 7.63 -1.45
CA TRP A 297 12.04 7.93 -2.82
C TRP A 297 12.08 9.43 -3.10
N VAL A 298 11.05 10.17 -2.68
CA VAL A 298 10.97 11.63 -2.89
C VAL A 298 12.03 12.37 -2.06
N VAL A 299 12.21 12.02 -0.79
CA VAL A 299 13.23 12.61 0.10
C VAL A 299 14.62 12.40 -0.49
N ALA A 300 14.93 11.19 -0.96
CA ALA A 300 16.23 10.89 -1.54
C ALA A 300 16.46 11.64 -2.86
N ALA A 301 15.47 11.67 -3.76
CA ALA A 301 15.57 12.37 -5.03
C ALA A 301 15.73 13.89 -4.84
N LEU A 302 14.84 14.51 -4.06
CA LEU A 302 14.86 15.95 -3.82
C LEU A 302 16.07 16.36 -2.98
N GLY A 303 16.46 15.57 -1.97
CA GLY A 303 17.63 15.85 -1.14
C GLY A 303 18.96 15.73 -1.89
N THR A 304 19.02 14.89 -2.94
CA THR A 304 20.19 14.81 -3.84
C THR A 304 20.32 16.08 -4.69
N ILE A 305 19.20 16.69 -5.08
CA ILE A 305 19.18 17.94 -5.86
C ILE A 305 19.45 19.14 -4.94
N TRP A 306 18.72 19.22 -3.83
CA TRP A 306 18.81 20.30 -2.86
C TRP A 306 18.35 19.82 -1.48
N LEU A 307 19.30 19.77 -0.54
CA LEU A 307 19.08 19.21 0.81
C LEU A 307 17.86 19.80 1.55
N PRO A 308 17.62 21.14 1.55
CA PRO A 308 16.44 21.73 2.19
C PRO A 308 15.10 21.24 1.63
N LEU A 309 15.03 20.92 0.33
CA LEU A 309 13.82 20.42 -0.29
C LEU A 309 13.50 18.99 0.17
N GLY A 310 14.53 18.16 0.29
CA GLY A 310 14.42 16.85 0.92
C GLY A 310 13.95 16.95 2.38
N GLN A 311 14.43 17.95 3.12
CA GLN A 311 14.07 18.15 4.54
C GLN A 311 12.56 18.40 4.74
N VAL A 312 11.93 19.19 3.88
CA VAL A 312 10.49 19.47 3.97
C VAL A 312 9.67 18.18 3.88
N VAL A 313 10.01 17.32 2.92
CA VAL A 313 9.33 16.03 2.76
C VAL A 313 9.71 15.08 3.91
N ALA A 314 10.94 15.13 4.41
CA ALA A 314 11.37 14.35 5.55
C ALA A 314 10.58 14.69 6.84
N TRP A 315 10.23 15.96 7.05
CA TRP A 315 9.35 16.37 8.15
C TRP A 315 7.94 15.78 8.01
N MET A 316 7.40 15.72 6.79
CA MET A 316 6.11 15.06 6.55
C MET A 316 6.20 13.55 6.80
N ALA A 317 7.30 12.92 6.39
CA ALA A 317 7.55 11.49 6.60
C ALA A 317 7.80 11.14 8.07
N TRP A 318 8.28 12.09 8.88
CA TRP A 318 8.58 11.86 10.29
C TRP A 318 7.35 11.43 11.09
N VAL A 319 6.16 11.99 10.81
CA VAL A 319 4.91 11.63 11.50
C VAL A 319 4.55 10.15 11.33
N PRO A 320 4.39 9.62 10.10
CA PRO A 320 4.12 8.19 9.91
C PRO A 320 5.29 7.29 10.35
N LEU A 321 6.56 7.73 10.25
CA LEU A 321 7.70 6.98 10.79
C LEU A 321 7.61 6.85 12.32
N GLN A 322 7.34 7.95 13.01
CA GLN A 322 7.22 7.98 14.46
C GLN A 322 6.04 7.13 14.93
N TYR A 323 4.91 7.18 14.22
CA TYR A 323 3.78 6.32 14.49
C TYR A 323 4.15 4.84 14.32
N LEU A 324 4.78 4.45 13.20
CA LEU A 324 5.19 3.06 12.95
C LEU A 324 6.12 2.56 14.05
N LEU A 325 7.16 3.34 14.40
CA LEU A 325 8.10 3.00 15.47
C LEU A 325 7.40 2.85 16.82
N THR A 326 6.46 3.74 17.14
CA THR A 326 5.71 3.70 18.40
C THR A 326 4.80 2.48 18.46
N VAL A 327 4.09 2.16 17.38
CA VAL A 327 3.23 0.98 17.30
C VAL A 327 4.07 -0.29 17.46
N VAL A 328 5.18 -0.42 16.72
CA VAL A 328 6.09 -1.57 16.83
C VAL A 328 6.65 -1.70 18.25
N ALA A 329 7.11 -0.61 18.85
CA ALA A 329 7.65 -0.64 20.22
C ALA A 329 6.57 -0.98 21.25
N TRP A 330 5.31 -0.57 21.02
CA TRP A 330 4.20 -0.86 21.92
C TRP A 330 3.73 -2.31 21.78
N THR A 331 3.55 -2.81 20.55
CA THR A 331 3.12 -4.20 20.32
C THR A 331 4.22 -5.20 20.69
N ALA A 332 5.50 -4.83 20.59
CA ALA A 332 6.62 -5.65 21.04
C ALA A 332 6.66 -5.87 22.57
N LYS A 333 6.01 -4.99 23.35
CA LYS A 333 5.93 -5.09 24.83
C LYS A 333 4.76 -5.94 25.32
N ILE A 334 3.83 -6.31 24.44
CA ILE A 334 2.69 -7.16 24.81
C ILE A 334 3.22 -8.52 25.29
N PRO A 335 2.75 -9.04 26.45
CA PRO A 335 3.16 -10.37 26.92
C PRO A 335 2.82 -11.43 25.86
N PHE A 336 3.74 -12.37 25.63
CA PHE A 336 3.64 -13.37 24.56
C PHE A 336 3.61 -12.79 23.12
N ALA A 337 4.10 -11.56 22.91
CA ALA A 337 4.21 -10.97 21.56
C ALA A 337 4.90 -11.91 20.56
N SER A 338 5.96 -12.58 20.99
CA SER A 338 6.56 -13.69 20.27
C SER A 338 6.77 -14.89 21.19
N VAL A 339 6.35 -16.07 20.75
CA VAL A 339 6.68 -17.33 21.41
C VAL A 339 7.83 -17.97 20.63
N GLY A 340 8.96 -18.14 21.31
CA GLY A 340 10.12 -18.87 20.78
C GLY A 340 10.11 -20.31 21.26
N PHE A 341 10.53 -21.21 20.39
CA PHE A 341 10.67 -22.64 20.66
C PHE A 341 12.10 -23.08 20.33
#